data_AF-A0A954RYD7-F1
#
_entry.id   AF-A0A954RYD7-F1
#
_cell.length_a   1.000
_cell.length_b   1.000
_cell.length_c   1.000
_cell.angle_alpha   90.00
_cell.angle_beta   90.00
_cell.angle_gamma   90.00
#
_symmetry.space_group_name_H-M   'P 1'
#
loop_
_entity.id
_entity.type
_entity.pdbx_description
1 polymer ?
#
loop_
_entity_poly.entity_id
_entity_poly.type
_entity_poly.pdbx_seq_one_letter_code
_entity_poly.pdbx_strand_id
1 'polypeptide(L)'
;MASDLRKKEELPQLTERIVATYQKGKGINHLGHCPLPNYDVVIEILDDLKEILYPGYRRRENLHIGNVTYYVGVLIDGLHDKLTTQIARALRHEVRGAVLSEQDCIDFEAKGQAMTLAFLERLPALRETLATDVQAAYDGDPACKNVDEVVFCYPGLEAITVYRIAHELHLLGVPFIPRMMTEWAHKETGIDIHPGARIGPHFFIDHGTGVVVGETC
;
A
#
# COMPACT_ATOMS: atom_id res chain seq x y z
N MET A 1 -8.22 34.80 31.43
CA MET A 1 -7.31 35.81 30.85
C MET A 1 -7.16 35.53 29.37
N ALA A 2 -7.28 36.53 28.50
CA ALA A 2 -7.09 36.36 27.06
C ALA A 2 -5.60 36.09 26.75
N SER A 3 -5.33 35.36 25.68
CA SER A 3 -3.96 35.04 25.26
C SER A 3 -3.21 36.31 24.85
N ASP A 4 -1.96 36.46 25.29
CA ASP A 4 -1.12 37.62 24.96
C ASP A 4 -0.58 37.49 23.53
N LEU A 5 -1.06 38.35 22.64
CA LEU A 5 -0.71 38.34 21.22
C LEU A 5 0.76 38.71 20.96
N ARG A 6 1.42 39.46 21.86
CA ARG A 6 2.81 39.89 21.69
C ARG A 6 3.78 38.71 21.69
N LYS A 7 3.45 37.62 22.40
CA LYS A 7 4.25 36.39 22.39
C LYS A 7 4.32 35.71 21.02
N LYS A 8 3.42 36.04 20.09
CA LYS A 8 3.48 35.53 18.71
C LYS A 8 4.64 36.14 17.91
N GLU A 9 5.20 37.27 18.34
CA GLU A 9 6.35 37.92 17.70
C GLU A 9 7.64 37.09 17.84
N GLU A 10 7.69 36.13 18.78
CA GLU A 10 8.82 35.21 18.97
C GLU A 10 8.78 33.99 18.03
N LEU A 11 7.65 33.71 17.39
CA LEU A 11 7.47 32.54 16.51
C LEU A 11 8.39 32.51 15.28
N PRO A 12 8.71 33.64 14.62
CA PRO A 12 9.69 33.65 13.54
C PRO A 12 11.08 33.16 13.99
N GLN A 13 11.56 33.60 15.16
CA GLN A 13 12.86 33.16 15.70
C GLN A 13 12.85 31.67 16.06
N LEU A 14 11.73 31.14 16.57
CA LEU A 14 11.57 29.70 16.76
C LEU A 14 11.62 28.95 15.42
N THR A 15 10.94 29.46 14.40
CA THR A 15 10.90 28.88 13.06
C THR A 15 12.31 28.80 12.45
N GLU A 16 13.08 29.89 12.53
CA GLU A 16 14.47 29.93 12.07
C GLU A 16 15.34 28.89 12.79
N ARG A 17 15.22 28.77 14.11
CA ARG A 17 15.96 27.76 14.89
C ARG A 17 15.60 26.33 14.49
N ILE A 18 14.32 26.06 14.20
CA ILE A 18 13.85 24.76 13.71
C ILE A 18 14.42 24.50 12.32
N VAL A 19 14.30 25.44 11.38
CA VAL A 19 14.80 25.29 10.01
C VAL A 19 16.31 25.08 9.98
N ALA A 20 17.05 25.76 10.87
CA ALA A 20 18.48 25.55 11.04
C ALA A 20 18.84 24.12 11.50
N THR A 21 17.91 23.37 12.12
CA THR A 21 18.14 21.95 12.43
C THR A 21 18.10 21.06 11.19
N TYR A 22 17.37 21.45 10.14
CA TYR A 22 17.24 20.64 8.92
C TYR A 22 18.55 20.55 8.14
N GLN A 23 19.37 21.61 8.23
CA GLN A 23 20.66 21.70 7.56
C GLN A 23 21.75 20.84 8.24
N LYS A 24 21.51 20.34 9.47
CA LYS A 24 22.52 19.59 10.25
C LYS A 24 22.70 18.13 9.84
N GLY A 25 22.17 17.71 8.69
CA GLY A 25 22.51 16.43 8.04
C GLY A 25 22.07 15.15 8.78
N LYS A 26 21.11 15.22 9.72
CA LYS A 26 20.72 14.08 10.57
C LYS A 26 19.73 13.07 9.94
N GLY A 27 19.67 12.93 8.62
CA GLY A 27 18.95 11.82 7.94
C GLY A 27 17.43 11.71 8.11
N ILE A 28 16.78 12.61 8.86
CA ILE A 28 15.31 12.58 9.11
C ILE A 28 14.51 13.56 8.24
N ASN A 29 15.16 14.22 7.26
CA ASN A 29 14.52 15.18 6.38
C ASN A 29 14.74 14.78 4.92
N HIS A 30 13.71 14.90 4.10
CA HIS A 30 13.79 14.71 2.65
C HIS A 30 13.34 15.99 1.93
N LEU A 31 14.22 16.99 1.91
CA LEU A 31 13.98 18.28 1.25
C LEU A 31 14.63 18.29 -0.12
N GLY A 32 13.89 18.68 -1.16
CA GLY A 32 14.39 18.80 -2.53
C GLY A 32 13.31 18.65 -3.59
N HIS A 33 13.72 18.50 -4.84
CA HIS A 33 12.82 18.40 -6.01
C HIS A 33 12.57 16.96 -6.48
N CYS A 34 12.95 15.97 -5.67
CA CYS A 34 12.76 14.54 -5.97
C CYS A 34 11.77 13.97 -4.94
N PRO A 35 10.45 14.02 -5.18
CA PRO A 35 9.47 13.55 -4.20
C PRO A 35 9.58 12.04 -3.96
N LEU A 36 9.43 11.64 -2.70
CA LEU A 36 9.23 10.24 -2.32
C LEU A 36 7.83 9.76 -2.75
N PRO A 37 7.58 8.43 -2.72
CA PRO A 37 6.22 7.91 -2.77
C PRO A 37 5.33 8.62 -1.74
N ASN A 38 4.13 9.00 -2.15
CA ASN A 38 3.15 9.63 -1.29
C ASN A 38 2.33 8.55 -0.58
N TYR A 39 2.34 8.56 0.75
CA TYR A 39 1.64 7.57 1.57
C TYR A 39 0.13 7.55 1.30
N ASP A 40 -0.53 8.71 1.27
CA ASP A 40 -1.97 8.80 1.07
C ASP A 40 -2.38 8.23 -0.29
N VAL A 41 -1.59 8.51 -1.34
CA VAL A 41 -1.83 7.95 -2.68
C VAL A 41 -1.64 6.43 -2.69
N VAL A 42 -0.70 5.88 -1.92
CA VAL A 42 -0.53 4.41 -1.78
C VAL A 42 -1.74 3.78 -1.10
N ILE A 43 -2.35 4.45 -0.11
CA ILE A 43 -3.58 3.97 0.52
C ILE A 43 -4.77 4.05 -0.44
N GLU A 44 -4.90 5.13 -1.21
CA GLU A 44 -5.90 5.24 -2.27
C GLU A 44 -5.76 4.13 -3.33
N ILE A 45 -4.52 3.76 -3.68
CA ILE A 45 -4.24 2.62 -4.57
C ILE A 45 -4.76 1.31 -3.94
N LEU A 46 -4.51 1.08 -2.65
CA LEU A 46 -5.03 -0.11 -1.96
C LEU A 46 -6.56 -0.15 -1.97
N ASP A 47 -7.22 0.98 -1.73
CA ASP A 47 -8.68 1.05 -1.74
C ASP A 47 -9.27 0.80 -3.13
N ASP A 48 -8.65 1.33 -4.19
CA ASP A 48 -9.04 1.06 -5.57
C ASP A 48 -8.79 -0.40 -5.96
N LEU A 49 -7.68 -1.00 -5.50
CA LEU A 49 -7.44 -2.43 -5.71
C LEU A 49 -8.50 -3.28 -5.01
N LYS A 50 -8.88 -2.95 -3.77
CA LYS A 50 -9.92 -3.66 -3.03
C LYS A 50 -11.30 -3.59 -3.72
N GLU A 51 -11.63 -2.51 -4.43
CA GLU A 51 -12.84 -2.47 -5.28
C GLU A 51 -12.80 -3.48 -6.43
N ILE A 52 -11.63 -3.69 -7.03
CA ILE A 52 -11.45 -4.65 -8.12
C ILE A 52 -11.47 -6.09 -7.58
N LEU A 53 -10.84 -6.32 -6.43
CA LEU A 53 -10.75 -7.64 -5.81
C LEU A 53 -12.12 -8.09 -5.28
N TYR A 54 -12.86 -7.20 -4.61
CA TYR A 54 -14.14 -7.47 -3.96
C TYR A 54 -15.26 -6.52 -4.45
N PRO A 55 -15.63 -6.56 -5.75
CA PRO A 55 -16.65 -5.66 -6.29
C PRO A 55 -17.99 -5.90 -5.60
N GLY A 56 -18.57 -4.85 -5.04
CA GLY A 56 -19.85 -4.90 -4.31
C GLY A 56 -19.74 -4.90 -2.79
N TYR A 57 -18.56 -5.16 -2.20
CA TYR A 57 -18.35 -5.18 -0.74
C TYR A 57 -17.73 -3.89 -0.19
N ARG A 58 -17.33 -2.97 -1.06
CA ARG A 58 -16.59 -1.75 -0.69
C ARG A 58 -17.45 -0.51 -0.92
N ARG A 59 -17.00 0.47 -1.70
CA ARG A 59 -17.68 1.79 -1.83
C ARG A 59 -18.89 1.76 -2.75
N ARG A 60 -18.93 0.89 -3.77
CA ARG A 60 -20.04 0.81 -4.75
C ARG A 60 -20.98 -0.36 -4.47
N GLU A 61 -22.26 -0.06 -4.20
CA GLU A 61 -23.29 -1.06 -3.85
C GLU A 61 -24.12 -1.55 -5.06
N ASN A 62 -24.16 -0.80 -6.17
CA ASN A 62 -25.04 -1.10 -7.33
C ASN A 62 -24.29 -1.68 -8.54
N LEU A 63 -23.28 -2.51 -8.30
CA LEU A 63 -22.55 -3.18 -9.36
C LEU A 63 -23.31 -4.41 -9.88
N HIS A 64 -23.35 -4.56 -11.19
CA HIS A 64 -23.91 -5.73 -11.86
C HIS A 64 -23.16 -5.97 -13.18
N ILE A 65 -23.36 -7.14 -13.80
CA ILE A 65 -22.57 -7.55 -14.97
C ILE A 65 -22.64 -6.57 -16.16
N GLY A 66 -23.72 -5.79 -16.24
CA GLY A 66 -23.93 -4.78 -17.28
C GLY A 66 -23.16 -3.48 -17.07
N ASN A 67 -22.67 -3.18 -15.85
CA ASN A 67 -21.95 -1.94 -15.54
C ASN A 67 -20.52 -2.15 -15.01
N VAL A 68 -20.20 -3.34 -14.49
CA VAL A 68 -18.94 -3.62 -13.80
C VAL A 68 -17.72 -3.42 -14.70
N THR A 69 -17.83 -3.71 -15.99
CA THR A 69 -16.75 -3.51 -16.97
C THR A 69 -16.31 -2.05 -17.06
N TYR A 70 -17.27 -1.10 -17.06
CA TYR A 70 -16.94 0.33 -17.09
C TYR A 70 -16.30 0.77 -15.78
N TYR A 71 -16.80 0.26 -14.66
CA TYR A 71 -16.29 0.61 -13.34
C TYR A 71 -14.85 0.13 -13.15
N VAL A 72 -14.59 -1.15 -13.41
CA VAL A 72 -13.24 -1.74 -13.33
C VAL A 72 -12.31 -1.09 -14.35
N GLY A 73 -12.78 -0.77 -15.56
CA GLY A 73 -11.98 -0.09 -16.57
C GLY A 73 -11.45 1.27 -16.11
N VAL A 74 -12.29 2.09 -15.47
CA VAL A 74 -11.88 3.38 -14.90
C VAL A 74 -10.87 3.21 -13.75
N LEU A 75 -11.07 2.21 -12.89
CA LEU A 75 -10.14 1.93 -11.79
C LEU A 75 -8.78 1.45 -12.31
N ILE A 76 -8.74 0.57 -13.31
CA ILE A 76 -7.49 0.08 -13.90
C ILE A 76 -6.70 1.20 -14.54
N ASP A 77 -7.35 2.11 -15.28
CA ASP A 77 -6.73 3.29 -15.88
C ASP A 77 -6.13 4.22 -14.80
N GLY A 78 -6.92 4.55 -13.77
CA GLY A 78 -6.44 5.38 -12.67
C GLY A 78 -5.33 4.71 -11.83
N LEU A 79 -5.41 3.40 -11.63
CA LEU A 79 -4.37 2.62 -10.96
C LEU A 79 -3.08 2.60 -11.77
N HIS A 80 -3.16 2.46 -13.09
CA HIS A 80 -1.99 2.50 -13.96
C HIS A 80 -1.18 3.78 -13.76
N ASP A 81 -1.83 4.94 -13.79
CA ASP A 81 -1.17 6.23 -13.67
C ASP A 81 -0.61 6.46 -12.25
N LYS A 82 -1.40 6.14 -11.22
CA LYS A 82 -1.00 6.30 -9.82
C LYS A 82 0.17 5.39 -9.46
N LEU A 83 0.09 4.09 -9.78
CA LEU A 83 1.15 3.12 -9.50
C LEU A 83 2.43 3.47 -10.25
N THR A 84 2.35 3.82 -11.54
CA THR A 84 3.51 4.21 -12.35
C THR A 84 4.26 5.36 -11.69
N THR A 85 3.53 6.41 -11.30
CA THR A 85 4.11 7.56 -10.60
C THR A 85 4.76 7.18 -9.27
N GLN A 86 4.08 6.38 -8.44
CA GLN A 86 4.61 6.00 -7.12
C GLN A 86 5.83 5.08 -7.23
N ILE A 87 5.79 4.08 -8.11
CA ILE A 87 6.89 3.14 -8.33
C ILE A 87 8.10 3.88 -8.92
N ALA A 88 7.91 4.77 -9.90
CA ALA A 88 8.99 5.57 -10.47
C ALA A 88 9.70 6.43 -9.40
N ARG A 89 8.94 7.04 -8.48
CA ARG A 89 9.50 7.78 -7.33
C ARG A 89 10.27 6.87 -6.37
N ALA A 90 9.74 5.68 -6.10
CA ALA A 90 10.35 4.70 -5.22
C ALA A 90 11.72 4.24 -5.78
N LEU A 91 11.76 3.84 -7.06
CA LEU A 91 12.97 3.41 -7.75
C LEU A 91 14.03 4.52 -7.84
N ARG A 92 13.60 5.75 -8.16
CA ARG A 92 14.51 6.91 -8.24
C ARG A 92 15.19 7.16 -6.90
N HIS A 93 14.47 6.97 -5.79
CA HIS A 93 15.01 7.18 -4.46
C HIS A 93 16.04 6.12 -4.07
N GLU A 94 15.73 4.84 -4.32
CA GLU A 94 16.62 3.71 -4.02
C GLU A 94 17.99 3.88 -4.72
N VAL A 95 17.95 4.26 -5.99
CA VAL A 95 19.17 4.44 -6.80
C VAL A 95 20.00 5.66 -6.35
N ARG A 96 19.40 6.71 -5.78
CA ARG A 96 20.16 7.85 -5.24
C ARG A 96 21.03 7.46 -4.03
N GLY A 97 20.73 6.35 -3.37
CA GLY A 97 21.59 5.76 -2.34
C GLY A 97 22.81 5.02 -2.90
N ALA A 98 22.84 4.73 -4.21
CA ALA A 98 23.94 4.08 -4.92
C ALA A 98 24.78 5.12 -5.69
N VAL A 99 26.08 4.83 -5.87
CA VAL A 99 26.98 5.65 -6.69
C VAL A 99 26.61 5.45 -8.17
N LEU A 100 25.76 6.32 -8.71
CA LEU A 100 25.49 6.34 -10.14
C LEU A 100 26.58 7.11 -10.89
N SER A 101 26.96 6.58 -12.06
CA SER A 101 27.73 7.33 -13.05
C SER A 101 26.81 8.31 -13.80
N GLU A 102 27.29 9.48 -14.19
CA GLU A 102 26.51 10.49 -14.93
C GLU A 102 26.00 10.00 -16.31
N GLN A 103 26.45 8.83 -16.77
CA GLN A 103 26.09 8.23 -18.06
C GLN A 103 24.82 7.36 -18.03
N ASP A 104 24.30 6.98 -16.86
CA ASP A 104 23.10 6.14 -16.78
C ASP A 104 21.83 6.99 -16.78
N CYS A 105 21.36 7.39 -17.98
CA CYS A 105 20.05 8.00 -18.15
C CYS A 105 18.95 6.95 -17.97
N ILE A 106 18.66 6.58 -16.72
CA ILE A 106 17.61 5.61 -16.40
C ILE A 106 16.25 6.32 -16.46
N ASP A 107 15.41 5.90 -17.41
CA ASP A 107 14.00 6.29 -17.44
C ASP A 107 13.22 5.51 -16.37
N PHE A 108 13.12 6.10 -15.18
CA PHE A 108 12.36 5.54 -14.07
C PHE A 108 10.85 5.52 -14.32
N GLU A 109 10.34 6.38 -15.19
CA GLU A 109 8.91 6.42 -15.52
C GLU A 109 8.55 5.19 -16.36
N ALA A 110 9.33 4.92 -17.41
CA ALA A 110 9.15 3.73 -18.25
C ALA A 110 9.32 2.43 -17.44
N LYS A 111 10.30 2.38 -16.51
CA LYS A 111 10.45 1.24 -15.58
C LYS A 111 9.25 1.09 -14.66
N GLY A 112 8.80 2.19 -14.05
CA GLY A 112 7.62 2.19 -13.20
C GLY A 112 6.39 1.70 -13.94
N GLN A 113 6.20 2.15 -15.18
CA GLN A 113 5.09 1.73 -16.04
C GLN A 113 5.14 0.24 -16.35
N ALA A 114 6.30 -0.29 -16.73
CA ALA A 114 6.46 -1.71 -17.00
C ALA A 114 6.14 -2.58 -15.78
N MET A 115 6.60 -2.17 -14.59
CA MET A 115 6.28 -2.87 -13.33
C MET A 115 4.80 -2.79 -12.97
N THR A 116 4.17 -1.63 -13.19
CA THR A 116 2.73 -1.45 -12.98
C THR A 116 1.92 -2.39 -13.87
N LEU A 117 2.23 -2.46 -15.17
CA LEU A 117 1.54 -3.38 -16.08
C LEU A 117 1.72 -4.84 -15.65
N ALA A 118 2.96 -5.22 -15.32
CA ALA A 118 3.26 -6.57 -14.83
C ALA A 118 2.53 -6.91 -13.51
N PHE A 119 2.28 -5.92 -12.65
CA PHE A 119 1.47 -6.10 -11.43
C PHE A 119 -0.02 -6.24 -11.75
N LEU A 120 -0.58 -5.35 -12.58
CA LEU A 120 -2.00 -5.36 -12.95
C LEU A 120 -2.41 -6.68 -13.65
N GLU A 121 -1.51 -7.27 -14.44
CA GLU A 121 -1.71 -8.59 -15.06
C GLU A 121 -1.86 -9.73 -14.04
N ARG A 122 -1.39 -9.57 -12.80
CA ARG A 122 -1.50 -10.58 -11.73
C ARG A 122 -2.82 -10.51 -10.97
N LEU A 123 -3.62 -9.46 -11.14
CA LEU A 123 -4.87 -9.28 -10.40
C LEU A 123 -5.86 -10.44 -10.53
N PRO A 124 -6.07 -11.05 -11.72
CA PRO A 124 -6.95 -12.22 -11.83
C PRO A 124 -6.50 -13.40 -10.95
N ALA A 125 -5.21 -13.76 -11.00
CA ALA A 125 -4.66 -14.86 -10.18
C ALA A 125 -4.68 -14.54 -8.67
N LEU A 126 -4.46 -13.26 -8.33
CA LEU A 126 -4.60 -12.78 -6.96
C LEU A 126 -6.04 -12.94 -6.45
N ARG A 127 -7.05 -12.62 -7.26
CA ARG A 127 -8.48 -12.83 -6.90
C ARG A 127 -8.79 -14.30 -6.64
N GLU A 128 -8.30 -15.21 -7.48
CA GLU A 128 -8.49 -16.66 -7.28
C GLU A 128 -7.86 -17.12 -5.95
N THR A 129 -6.66 -16.64 -5.62
CA THR A 129 -6.00 -16.97 -4.36
C THR A 129 -6.79 -16.42 -3.16
N LEU A 130 -7.24 -15.17 -3.22
CA LEU A 130 -8.03 -14.57 -2.14
C LEU A 130 -9.37 -15.27 -1.94
N ALA A 131 -9.99 -15.80 -3.00
CA ALA A 131 -11.19 -16.61 -2.87
C ALA A 131 -10.94 -17.87 -2.02
N THR A 132 -9.75 -18.48 -2.12
CA THR A 132 -9.37 -19.61 -1.26
C THR A 132 -9.16 -19.21 0.20
N ASP A 133 -8.66 -18.00 0.47
CA ASP A 133 -8.49 -17.49 1.84
C ASP A 133 -9.84 -17.17 2.49
N VAL A 134 -10.78 -16.61 1.72
CA VAL A 134 -12.17 -16.40 2.16
C VAL A 134 -12.81 -17.72 2.56
N GLN A 135 -12.66 -18.75 1.71
CA GLN A 135 -13.17 -20.08 2.01
C GLN A 135 -12.51 -20.68 3.25
N ALA A 136 -11.18 -20.55 3.40
CA ALA A 136 -10.46 -21.04 4.56
C ALA A 136 -10.89 -20.36 5.86
N ALA A 137 -11.21 -19.06 5.82
CA ALA A 137 -11.76 -18.34 6.96
C ALA A 137 -13.18 -18.81 7.33
N TYR A 138 -14.04 -19.02 6.34
CA TYR A 138 -15.37 -19.57 6.56
C TYR A 138 -15.32 -20.99 7.16
N ASP A 139 -14.47 -21.86 6.62
CA ASP A 139 -14.30 -23.23 7.12
C ASP A 139 -13.61 -23.27 8.49
N GLY A 140 -12.72 -22.30 8.75
CA GLY A 140 -11.89 -22.22 9.94
C GLY A 140 -12.57 -21.63 11.17
N ASP A 141 -13.64 -20.87 11.00
CA ASP A 141 -14.43 -20.29 12.09
C ASP A 141 -15.86 -20.89 12.15
N PRO A 142 -16.13 -21.83 13.08
CA PRO A 142 -17.46 -22.42 13.24
C PRO A 142 -18.58 -21.43 13.58
N ALA A 143 -18.26 -20.21 14.02
CA ALA A 143 -19.23 -19.17 14.32
C ALA A 143 -19.58 -18.30 13.10
N CYS A 144 -18.78 -18.38 12.03
CA CYS A 144 -19.01 -17.64 10.80
C CYS A 144 -20.29 -18.10 10.11
N LYS A 145 -21.18 -17.18 9.77
CA LYS A 145 -22.49 -17.54 9.20
C LYS A 145 -22.46 -17.72 7.69
N ASN A 146 -21.60 -16.96 7.01
CA ASN A 146 -21.48 -16.95 5.56
C ASN A 146 -20.18 -16.24 5.13
N VAL A 147 -19.79 -16.45 3.87
CA VAL A 147 -18.61 -15.84 3.26
C VAL A 147 -18.70 -14.30 3.16
N ASP A 148 -19.91 -13.73 3.10
CA ASP A 148 -20.08 -12.28 3.01
C ASP A 148 -19.59 -11.60 4.30
N GLU A 149 -19.87 -12.20 5.46
CA GLU A 149 -19.39 -11.75 6.77
C GLU A 149 -17.86 -11.70 6.82
N VAL A 150 -17.19 -12.73 6.27
CA VAL A 150 -15.73 -12.78 6.14
C VAL A 150 -15.21 -11.62 5.31
N VAL A 151 -15.75 -11.43 4.10
CA VAL A 151 -15.31 -10.38 3.17
C VAL A 151 -15.57 -8.99 3.74
N PHE A 152 -16.65 -8.82 4.50
CA PHE A 152 -17.10 -7.53 4.98
C PHE A 152 -16.31 -7.01 6.19
N CYS A 153 -15.97 -7.88 7.16
CA CYS A 153 -15.43 -7.39 8.44
C CYS A 153 -14.35 -8.25 9.12
N TYR A 154 -13.84 -9.33 8.52
CA TYR A 154 -12.80 -10.12 9.18
C TYR A 154 -11.43 -9.43 9.07
N PRO A 155 -10.79 -9.04 10.19
CA PRO A 155 -9.52 -8.30 10.16
C PRO A 155 -8.37 -9.15 9.59
N GLY A 156 -8.43 -10.47 9.78
CA GLY A 156 -7.49 -11.42 9.18
C GLY A 156 -7.48 -11.34 7.65
N LEU A 157 -8.67 -11.30 7.02
CA LEU A 157 -8.77 -11.20 5.56
C LEU A 157 -8.26 -9.85 5.04
N GLU A 158 -8.52 -8.74 5.74
CA GLU A 158 -8.01 -7.42 5.36
C GLU A 158 -6.47 -7.42 5.37
N ALA A 159 -5.84 -7.95 6.42
CA ALA A 159 -4.38 -8.06 6.51
C ALA A 159 -3.79 -8.97 5.43
N ILE A 160 -4.40 -10.14 5.19
CA ILE A 160 -3.97 -11.08 4.14
C ILE A 160 -4.10 -10.45 2.76
N THR A 161 -5.22 -9.76 2.48
CA THR A 161 -5.44 -9.06 1.20
C THR A 161 -4.32 -8.06 0.91
N VAL A 162 -4.03 -7.19 1.87
CA VAL A 162 -3.00 -6.15 1.72
C VAL A 162 -1.62 -6.79 1.61
N TYR A 163 -1.32 -7.80 2.41
CA TYR A 163 -0.07 -8.55 2.31
C TYR A 163 0.10 -9.16 0.92
N ARG A 164 -0.91 -9.83 0.35
CA ARG A 164 -0.77 -10.46 -0.96
C ARG A 164 -0.55 -9.43 -2.07
N ILE A 165 -1.25 -8.29 -2.02
CA ILE A 165 -0.99 -7.15 -2.92
C ILE A 165 0.47 -6.68 -2.80
N ALA A 166 0.92 -6.44 -1.56
CA ALA A 166 2.26 -5.98 -1.27
C ALA A 166 3.34 -7.01 -1.69
N HIS A 167 3.06 -8.30 -1.51
CA HIS A 167 3.95 -9.39 -1.88
C HIS A 167 4.18 -9.42 -3.39
N GLU A 168 3.13 -9.23 -4.21
CA GLU A 168 3.29 -9.18 -5.67
C GLU A 168 4.20 -8.02 -6.11
N LEU A 169 4.03 -6.83 -5.51
CA LEU A 169 4.91 -5.68 -5.75
C LEU A 169 6.35 -5.94 -5.24
N HIS A 170 6.50 -6.62 -4.10
CA HIS A 170 7.80 -7.02 -3.57
C HIS A 170 8.51 -8.02 -4.50
N LEU A 171 7.80 -9.02 -5.04
CA LEU A 171 8.35 -9.96 -6.02
C LEU A 171 8.77 -9.28 -7.33
N LEU A 172 8.12 -8.17 -7.69
CA LEU A 172 8.53 -7.34 -8.82
C LEU A 172 9.75 -6.46 -8.51
N GLY A 173 10.19 -6.39 -7.25
CA GLY A 173 11.32 -5.56 -6.82
C GLY A 173 10.94 -4.09 -6.61
N VAL A 174 9.67 -3.78 -6.33
CA VAL A 174 9.24 -2.41 -5.99
C VAL A 174 9.73 -2.07 -4.57
N PRO A 175 10.53 -1.00 -4.39
CA PRO A 175 11.01 -0.60 -3.08
C PRO A 175 9.96 0.20 -2.31
N PHE A 176 10.07 0.22 -0.98
CA PHE A 176 9.26 0.98 0.00
C PHE A 176 7.75 0.67 0.03
N ILE A 177 7.07 0.75 -1.11
CA ILE A 177 5.61 0.65 -1.27
C ILE A 177 5.06 -0.65 -0.65
N PRO A 178 5.65 -1.85 -0.89
CA PRO A 178 5.16 -3.07 -0.23
C PRO A 178 5.11 -2.95 1.29
N ARG A 179 6.14 -2.37 1.92
CA ARG A 179 6.20 -2.22 3.37
C ARG A 179 5.26 -1.12 3.86
N MET A 180 5.08 -0.03 3.10
CA MET A 180 4.07 0.99 3.41
C MET A 180 2.67 0.38 3.47
N MET A 181 2.35 -0.52 2.52
CA MET A 181 1.06 -1.22 2.48
C MET A 181 0.89 -2.15 3.69
N THR A 182 1.87 -3.01 4.00
CA THR A 182 1.73 -3.96 5.13
C THR A 182 1.72 -3.26 6.49
N GLU A 183 2.46 -2.16 6.67
CA GLU A 183 2.38 -1.35 7.91
C GLU A 183 1.04 -0.63 8.05
N TRP A 184 0.40 -0.24 6.94
CA TRP A 184 -0.98 0.24 6.99
C TRP A 184 -1.92 -0.86 7.48
N ALA A 185 -1.83 -2.08 6.94
CA ALA A 185 -2.62 -3.20 7.43
C ALA A 185 -2.36 -3.53 8.89
N HIS A 186 -1.09 -3.49 9.32
CA HIS A 186 -0.70 -3.68 10.72
C HIS A 186 -1.34 -2.61 11.62
N LYS A 187 -1.34 -1.34 11.21
CA LYS A 187 -2.03 -0.27 11.94
C LYS A 187 -3.53 -0.52 12.08
N GLU A 188 -4.20 -0.97 11.02
CA GLU A 188 -5.66 -1.15 11.01
C GLU A 188 -6.12 -2.44 11.71
N THR A 189 -5.28 -3.47 11.76
CA THR A 189 -5.68 -4.83 12.21
C THR A 189 -4.87 -5.38 13.38
N GLY A 190 -3.71 -4.81 13.69
CA GLY A 190 -2.76 -5.37 14.64
C GLY A 190 -2.01 -6.62 14.15
N ILE A 191 -2.12 -6.95 12.85
CA ILE A 191 -1.45 -8.09 12.20
C ILE A 191 -0.26 -7.57 11.38
N ASP A 192 0.96 -7.90 11.78
CA ASP A 192 2.19 -7.49 11.10
C ASP A 192 2.73 -8.61 10.20
N ILE A 193 2.54 -8.50 8.88
CA ILE A 193 3.08 -9.46 7.92
C ILE A 193 4.09 -8.74 7.04
N HIS A 194 5.35 -9.19 7.07
CA HIS A 194 6.37 -8.65 6.18
C HIS A 194 6.00 -8.96 4.72
N PRO A 195 6.13 -8.00 3.77
CA PRO A 195 5.78 -8.23 2.37
C PRO A 195 6.63 -9.31 1.68
N GLY A 196 7.79 -9.65 2.26
CA GLY A 196 8.67 -10.72 1.74
C GLY A 196 8.34 -12.14 2.22
N ALA A 197 7.44 -12.29 3.21
CA ALA A 197 7.02 -13.61 3.70
C ALA A 197 6.45 -14.48 2.56
N ARG A 198 6.47 -15.82 2.70
CA ARG A 198 5.95 -16.73 1.65
C ARG A 198 4.77 -17.55 2.15
N ILE A 199 3.56 -17.02 1.91
CA ILE A 199 2.30 -17.60 2.38
C ILE A 199 1.52 -18.24 1.22
N GLY A 200 1.22 -19.54 1.33
CA GLY A 200 0.42 -20.30 0.36
C GLY A 200 -1.08 -19.92 0.33
N PRO A 201 -1.89 -20.54 -0.54
CA PRO A 201 -3.34 -20.34 -0.58
C PRO A 201 -4.05 -20.98 0.62
N HIS A 202 -5.35 -20.71 0.80
CA HIS A 202 -6.17 -21.19 1.92
C HIS A 202 -5.61 -20.78 3.29
N PHE A 203 -5.15 -19.53 3.40
CA PHE A 203 -4.58 -19.00 4.64
C PHE A 203 -5.63 -18.22 5.42
N PHE A 204 -5.67 -18.45 6.74
CA PHE A 204 -6.63 -17.82 7.63
C PHE A 204 -5.94 -17.38 8.92
N ILE A 205 -6.24 -16.15 9.36
CA ILE A 205 -5.87 -15.61 10.67
C ILE A 205 -7.17 -15.23 11.38
N ASP A 206 -7.49 -15.92 12.47
CA ASP A 206 -8.63 -15.58 13.31
C ASP A 206 -8.23 -14.57 14.41
N HIS A 207 -9.07 -13.56 14.64
CA HIS A 207 -8.86 -12.40 15.52
C HIS A 207 -7.64 -11.52 15.16
N GLY A 208 -6.43 -12.10 15.19
CA GLY A 208 -5.22 -11.58 14.56
C GLY A 208 -4.36 -10.58 15.34
N THR A 209 -4.89 -9.84 16.31
CA THR A 209 -4.10 -8.82 17.02
C THR A 209 -2.84 -9.41 17.68
N GLY A 210 -1.67 -8.89 17.29
CA GLY A 210 -0.36 -9.29 17.81
C GLY A 210 0.33 -10.39 17.00
N VAL A 211 -0.27 -10.86 15.90
CA VAL A 211 0.41 -11.74 14.94
C VAL A 211 1.57 -11.00 14.26
N VAL A 212 2.73 -11.65 14.19
CA VAL A 212 3.92 -11.15 13.49
C VAL A 212 4.49 -12.26 12.59
N VAL A 213 4.65 -11.97 11.30
CA VAL A 213 5.21 -12.89 10.29
C VAL A 213 6.40 -12.21 9.61
N GLY A 214 7.60 -12.75 9.85
CA GLY A 214 8.86 -12.17 9.36
C GLY A 214 9.14 -12.40 7.87
N GLU A 215 10.12 -11.67 7.33
CA GLU A 215 10.47 -11.67 5.91
C GLU A 215 10.81 -13.05 5.33
N THR A 216 11.42 -13.93 6.12
CA THR A 216 11.92 -15.24 5.66
C THR A 216 11.07 -16.43 6.14
N CYS A 217 9.85 -16.15 6.61
CA CYS A 217 8.87 -17.16 7.03
C CYS A 217 8.35 -17.98 5.84
#